data_AF-A0A5B2ZC33-F1
#
_entry.id   AF-A0A5B2ZC33-F1
#
_cell.length_a   1.000
_cell.length_b   1.000
_cell.length_c   1.000
_cell.angle_alpha   90.00
_cell.angle_beta   90.00
_cell.angle_gamma   90.00
#
_symmetry.space_group_name_H-M   'P 1'
#
loop_
_entity.id
_entity.type
_entity.pdbx_description
1 polymer ?
#
loop_
_entity_poly.entity_id
_entity_poly.type
_entity_poly.pdbx_seq_one_letter_code
_entity_poly.pdbx_strand_id
1 'polypeptide(L)'
;MTDAKPAKRSAMDRFLGIIERGGNALPHPATLFALLALAVVLASWLASLAGLSVAHPATGEPVAPVNLLSIEGLHRMLTGAVSNFTGFAPLGVVLVALIGIGVAEHSGLIGASLRLLVLSAPRFLLTPVLVFAGVMSNMASEIGYVLLVPLGALIFISAGRHPILGMAAVFAGVSGGYSANLLIGTIDPLLAGLSQEAARIIDPDYTVSPLANWYFMIVSTPVITLLGWFVTEKIVAPRFPDTPPATVKMADDASPEDQRLSPAEKRGMLYALAAVGLFTLLLVWAALPQGSLPGAGFLRGADGDLLRSPFLSGVVVIIFLYGVIAGVAFGIGAGTIRSDSDVIKGMAASMSTLGGYLVLVFFAAQFVAFFNWTQLGLIFAVEGAEFLRTLGLPTIPLFVCFILLTAAVNLFMGSASAKWALMAPVFVPMFMLLGYSPEMTQVAYRVGDSVTNIISPMMSYFALIIAFFQRYEPKAGIGTLVATMLPYSLVFLLGWSAMFGLWIWLELPIGPDAPLTYIPAAPAAE
;
A
#
# COMPACT_ATOMS: atom_id res chain seq x y z
N MET A 1 -50.85 10.51 20.64
CA MET A 1 -49.40 10.24 20.70
C MET A 1 -49.20 8.77 20.36
N THR A 2 -48.94 8.46 19.10
CA THR A 2 -48.65 7.10 18.66
C THR A 2 -47.18 6.82 18.93
N ASP A 3 -46.90 5.97 19.91
CA ASP A 3 -45.59 5.37 20.14
C ASP A 3 -45.13 4.64 18.86
N ALA A 4 -44.32 5.31 18.06
CA ALA A 4 -43.61 4.68 16.97
C ALA A 4 -42.58 3.73 17.59
N LYS A 5 -42.84 2.42 17.53
CA LYS A 5 -41.85 1.39 17.87
C LYS A 5 -40.54 1.70 17.15
N PRO A 6 -39.37 1.72 17.84
CA PRO A 6 -38.10 1.99 17.19
C PRO A 6 -37.87 0.96 16.07
N ALA A 7 -37.60 1.45 14.86
CA ALA A 7 -37.36 0.60 13.71
C ALA A 7 -36.24 -0.41 14.02
N LYS A 8 -36.46 -1.70 13.72
CA LYS A 8 -35.45 -2.74 13.90
C LYS A 8 -34.25 -2.41 13.01
N ARG A 9 -33.09 -2.12 13.62
CA ARG A 9 -31.83 -1.86 12.91
C ARG A 9 -31.52 -3.00 11.93
N SER A 10 -31.17 -2.66 10.70
CA SER A 10 -30.79 -3.63 9.67
C SER A 10 -29.54 -4.43 10.10
N ALA A 11 -29.30 -5.60 9.52
CA ALA A 11 -28.04 -6.32 9.70
C ALA A 11 -26.84 -5.47 9.26
N MET A 12 -27.00 -4.66 8.20
CA MET A 12 -26.00 -3.71 7.74
C MET A 12 -25.73 -2.61 8.79
N ASP A 13 -26.78 -2.01 9.36
CA ASP A 13 -26.63 -0.98 10.40
C ASP A 13 -25.92 -1.53 11.64
N ARG A 14 -26.18 -2.80 11.99
CA ARG A 14 -25.49 -3.48 13.09
C ARG A 14 -24.01 -3.74 12.77
N PHE A 15 -23.71 -4.21 11.56
CA PHE A 15 -22.34 -4.42 11.08
C PHE A 15 -21.54 -3.11 11.09
N LEU A 16 -22.08 -2.05 10.47
CA LEU A 16 -21.47 -0.73 10.45
C LEU A 16 -21.27 -0.18 11.86
N GLY A 17 -22.27 -0.32 12.73
CA GLY A 17 -22.15 0.13 14.12
C GLY A 17 -21.15 -0.68 14.97
N ILE A 18 -20.77 -1.90 14.58
CA ILE A 18 -19.66 -2.63 15.21
C ILE A 18 -18.34 -2.05 14.73
N ILE A 19 -18.19 -1.86 13.42
CA ILE A 19 -16.97 -1.30 12.83
C ILE A 19 -16.68 0.10 13.36
N GLU A 20 -17.69 0.97 13.36
CA GLU A 20 -17.57 2.34 13.84
C GLU A 20 -17.18 2.38 15.32
N ARG A 21 -17.82 1.55 16.17
CA ARG A 21 -17.44 1.46 17.59
C ARG A 21 -16.03 0.91 17.78
N GLY A 22 -15.63 -0.09 17.02
CA GLY A 22 -14.28 -0.67 17.10
C GLY A 22 -13.20 0.29 16.63
N GLY A 23 -13.42 0.96 15.48
CA GLY A 23 -12.49 1.94 14.93
C GLY A 23 -12.37 3.19 15.80
N ASN A 24 -13.48 3.72 16.32
CA ASN A 24 -13.45 4.89 17.21
C ASN A 24 -12.88 4.59 18.60
N ALA A 25 -12.86 3.32 19.03
CA ALA A 25 -12.20 2.90 20.26
C ALA A 25 -10.67 2.85 20.13
N LEU A 26 -10.15 2.71 18.91
CA LEU A 26 -8.71 2.75 18.66
C LEU A 26 -8.22 4.20 18.74
N PRO A 27 -7.16 4.50 19.51
CA PRO A 27 -6.56 5.82 19.52
C PRO A 27 -5.86 6.07 18.18
N HIS A 28 -5.46 7.33 17.96
CA HIS A 28 -4.64 7.69 16.81
C HIS A 28 -3.43 6.74 16.68
N PRO A 29 -3.06 6.26 15.46
CA PRO A 29 -2.01 5.26 15.29
C PRO A 29 -0.69 5.58 15.99
N ALA A 30 -0.22 6.84 15.93
CA ALA A 30 0.98 7.25 16.66
C ALA A 30 0.86 7.05 18.18
N THR A 31 -0.29 7.38 18.77
CA THR A 31 -0.58 7.13 20.19
C THR A 31 -0.64 5.64 20.49
N LEU A 32 -1.22 4.84 19.59
CA LEU A 32 -1.23 3.39 19.72
C LEU A 32 0.20 2.84 19.82
N PHE A 33 1.11 3.26 18.93
CA PHE A 33 2.51 2.83 18.99
C PHE A 33 3.24 3.33 20.24
N ALA A 34 2.96 4.55 20.71
CA ALA A 34 3.50 5.04 21.97
C ALA A 34 3.06 4.16 23.16
N LEU A 35 1.77 3.78 23.20
CA LEU A 35 1.22 2.90 24.21
C LEU A 35 1.78 1.47 24.10
N LEU A 36 1.97 0.96 22.88
CA LEU A 36 2.57 -0.35 22.65
C LEU A 36 4.04 -0.38 23.06
N ALA A 37 4.81 0.66 22.76
CA ALA A 37 6.20 0.78 23.22
C ALA A 37 6.25 0.76 24.76
N LEU A 38 5.39 1.52 25.43
CA LEU A 38 5.27 1.49 26.90
C LEU A 38 4.84 0.11 27.41
N ALA A 39 3.88 -0.53 26.74
CA ALA A 39 3.41 -1.87 27.09
C ALA A 39 4.52 -2.91 26.95
N VAL A 40 5.39 -2.81 25.94
CA VAL A 40 6.56 -3.69 25.77
C VAL A 40 7.55 -3.51 26.93
N VAL A 41 7.80 -2.28 27.39
CA VAL A 41 8.65 -2.04 28.56
C VAL A 41 8.08 -2.75 29.79
N LEU A 42 6.78 -2.60 30.06
CA LEU A 42 6.11 -3.25 31.20
C LEU A 42 6.06 -4.78 31.04
N ALA A 43 5.78 -5.27 29.84
CA ALA A 43 5.74 -6.69 29.52
C ALA A 43 7.12 -7.34 29.68
N SER A 44 8.20 -6.64 29.32
CA SER A 44 9.56 -7.15 29.46
C SER A 44 9.94 -7.36 30.93
N TRP A 45 9.48 -6.46 31.80
CA TRP A 45 9.64 -6.60 33.24
C TRP A 45 8.86 -7.80 33.78
N LEU A 46 7.56 -7.91 33.45
CA LEU A 46 6.73 -9.04 33.88
C LEU A 46 7.25 -10.38 33.36
N ALA A 47 7.67 -10.44 32.10
CA ALA A 47 8.20 -11.65 31.48
C ALA A 47 9.53 -12.07 32.12
N SER A 48 10.39 -11.11 32.48
CA SER A 48 11.63 -11.38 33.20
C SER A 48 11.38 -11.96 34.61
N LEU A 49 10.33 -11.49 35.30
CA LEU A 49 9.92 -12.04 36.61
C LEU A 49 9.34 -13.45 36.50
N ALA A 50 8.64 -13.75 35.41
CA ALA A 50 8.07 -15.06 35.15
C ALA A 50 9.11 -16.12 34.75
N GLY A 51 10.35 -15.72 34.45
CA GLY A 51 11.40 -16.62 34.00
C GLY A 51 11.12 -17.30 32.66
N LEU A 52 10.36 -16.63 31.78
CA LEU A 52 10.07 -17.13 30.43
C LEU A 52 11.39 -17.35 29.67
N SER A 53 11.49 -18.43 28.91
CA SER A 53 12.61 -18.66 28.01
C SER A 53 12.20 -19.60 26.88
N VAL A 54 12.72 -19.36 25.68
CA VAL A 54 12.54 -20.20 24.49
C VAL A 54 13.90 -20.55 23.91
N ALA A 55 14.01 -21.66 23.19
CA ALA A 55 15.23 -21.97 22.43
C ALA A 55 15.31 -21.09 21.18
N HIS A 56 16.48 -20.49 20.93
CA HIS A 56 16.73 -19.75 19.71
C HIS A 56 16.62 -20.70 18.51
N PRO A 57 15.83 -20.37 17.48
CA PRO A 57 15.57 -21.29 16.37
C PRO A 57 16.82 -21.62 15.54
N ALA A 58 17.77 -20.68 15.43
CA ALA A 58 19.04 -20.91 14.71
C ALA A 58 20.14 -21.59 15.56
N THR A 59 20.37 -21.16 16.80
CA THR A 59 21.51 -21.63 17.61
C THR A 59 21.13 -22.69 18.64
N GLY A 60 19.84 -22.85 18.95
CA GLY A 60 19.35 -23.71 20.03
C GLY A 60 19.59 -23.15 21.44
N GLU A 61 20.24 -22.00 21.57
CA GLU A 61 20.55 -21.40 22.88
C GLU A 61 19.29 -20.84 23.57
N PRO A 62 19.20 -20.89 24.90
CA PRO A 62 18.06 -20.33 25.61
C PRO A 62 18.06 -18.79 25.50
N VAL A 63 16.99 -18.24 24.96
CA VAL A 63 16.73 -16.80 24.91
C VAL A 63 15.75 -16.45 26.02
N ALA A 64 16.10 -15.44 26.81
CA ALA A 64 15.29 -14.94 27.92
C ALA A 64 14.90 -13.46 27.70
N PRO A 65 13.74 -13.01 28.22
CA PRO A 65 13.33 -11.62 28.16
C PRO A 65 14.35 -10.69 28.81
N VAL A 66 14.69 -9.59 28.14
CA VAL A 66 15.53 -8.53 28.67
C VAL A 66 14.66 -7.42 29.25
N ASN A 67 14.80 -7.15 30.55
CA ASN A 67 13.99 -6.14 31.26
C ASN A 67 14.44 -4.71 30.93
N LEU A 68 13.59 -3.95 30.23
CA LEU A 68 13.82 -2.52 29.95
C LEU A 68 13.48 -1.59 31.12
N LEU A 69 12.72 -2.06 32.12
CA LEU A 69 12.46 -1.33 33.36
C LEU A 69 13.64 -1.52 34.35
N SER A 70 14.85 -1.30 33.85
CA SER A 70 16.12 -1.36 34.58
C SER A 70 16.93 -0.09 34.29
N ILE A 71 17.97 0.19 35.08
CA ILE A 71 18.83 1.36 34.84
C ILE A 71 19.51 1.26 33.46
N GLU A 72 20.01 0.08 33.12
CA GLU A 72 20.60 -0.19 31.81
C GLU A 72 19.57 -0.05 30.67
N GLY A 73 18.36 -0.60 30.86
CA GLY A 73 17.25 -0.44 29.93
C GLY A 73 16.87 1.02 29.70
N LEU A 74 16.80 1.82 30.77
CA LEU A 74 16.55 3.26 30.68
C LEU A 74 17.66 3.99 29.92
N HIS A 75 18.93 3.69 30.21
CA HIS A 75 20.05 4.28 29.47
C HIS A 75 19.95 3.93 27.98
N ARG A 76 19.66 2.67 27.64
CA ARG A 76 19.49 2.20 26.26
C ARG A 76 18.33 2.90 25.54
N MET A 77 17.20 3.09 26.22
CA MET A 77 16.05 3.82 25.65
C MET A 77 16.39 5.29 25.38
N LEU A 78 17.11 5.96 26.30
CA LEU A 78 17.48 7.37 26.15
C LEU A 78 18.53 7.58 25.05
N THR A 79 19.57 6.76 25.01
CA THR A 79 20.66 6.90 24.02
C THR A 79 20.27 6.39 22.64
N GLY A 80 19.38 5.39 22.57
CA GLY A 80 18.96 4.77 21.31
C GLY A 80 17.81 5.48 20.58
N ALA A 81 17.07 6.38 21.23
CA ALA A 81 15.84 6.95 20.65
C ALA A 81 16.04 7.57 19.25
N VAL A 82 17.12 8.33 19.06
CA VAL A 82 17.43 8.99 17.78
C VAL A 82 17.92 7.99 16.74
N SER A 83 18.85 7.09 17.11
CA SER A 83 19.38 6.08 16.18
C SER A 83 18.33 5.08 15.75
N ASN A 84 17.39 4.72 16.65
CA ASN A 84 16.23 3.90 16.33
C ASN A 84 15.40 4.59 15.25
N PHE A 85 15.11 5.88 15.41
CA PHE A 85 14.30 6.62 14.46
C PHE A 85 14.99 6.80 13.12
N THR A 86 16.23 7.30 13.10
CA THR A 86 16.95 7.60 11.84
C THR A 86 17.43 6.34 11.12
N GLY A 87 17.66 5.24 11.85
CA GLY A 87 18.04 3.94 11.31
C GLY A 87 16.85 3.07 10.89
N PHE A 88 15.61 3.47 11.19
CA PHE A 88 14.42 2.70 10.85
C PHE A 88 14.23 2.67 9.32
N ALA A 89 14.35 1.48 8.71
CA ALA A 89 14.38 1.33 7.26
C ALA A 89 13.31 2.11 6.48
N PRO A 90 12.00 2.08 6.83
CA PRO A 90 11.00 2.75 6.02
C PRO A 90 11.12 4.28 6.04
N LEU A 91 11.74 4.89 7.07
CA LEU A 91 11.87 6.34 7.15
C LEU A 91 12.64 6.91 5.94
N GLY A 92 13.90 6.48 5.77
CA GLY A 92 14.75 7.02 4.72
C GLY A 92 14.24 6.69 3.32
N VAL A 93 13.80 5.45 3.13
CA VAL A 93 13.35 4.92 1.83
C VAL A 93 12.09 5.66 1.35
N VAL A 94 11.12 5.89 2.23
CA VAL A 94 9.88 6.58 1.88
C VAL A 94 10.09 8.07 1.63
N LEU A 95 10.88 8.75 2.47
CA LEU A 95 11.18 10.18 2.28
C LEU A 95 11.83 10.42 0.91
N VAL A 96 12.89 9.66 0.57
CA VAL A 96 13.60 9.85 -0.71
C VAL A 96 12.68 9.57 -1.90
N ALA A 97 11.92 8.48 -1.88
CA ALA A 97 11.01 8.14 -2.98
C ALA A 97 9.94 9.22 -3.18
N LEU A 98 9.33 9.71 -2.09
CA LEU A 98 8.24 10.68 -2.15
C LEU A 98 8.67 12.07 -2.58
N ILE A 99 9.90 12.50 -2.24
CA ILE A 99 10.43 13.79 -2.74
C ILE A 99 10.39 13.82 -4.27
N GLY A 100 10.75 12.73 -4.93
CA GLY A 100 10.77 12.66 -6.40
C GLY A 100 9.37 12.58 -7.00
N ILE A 101 8.52 11.70 -6.46
CA ILE A 101 7.13 11.56 -6.90
C ILE A 101 6.34 12.87 -6.68
N GLY A 102 6.62 13.59 -5.60
CA GLY A 102 6.02 14.88 -5.29
C GLY A 102 6.27 15.94 -6.36
N VAL A 103 7.42 15.93 -7.04
CA VAL A 103 7.68 16.82 -8.18
C VAL A 103 6.80 16.46 -9.39
N ALA A 104 6.65 15.17 -9.68
CA ALA A 104 5.76 14.71 -10.76
C ALA A 104 4.30 15.08 -10.48
N GLU A 105 3.85 14.91 -9.24
CA GLU A 105 2.52 15.30 -8.81
C GLU A 105 2.31 16.83 -8.90
N HIS A 106 3.21 17.61 -8.30
CA HIS A 106 3.14 19.07 -8.29
C HIS A 106 3.17 19.69 -9.70
N SER A 107 3.91 19.07 -10.63
CA SER A 107 3.96 19.52 -12.03
C SER A 107 2.62 19.40 -12.76
N GLY A 108 1.72 18.54 -12.28
CA GLY A 108 0.45 18.17 -12.92
C GLY A 108 0.53 16.94 -13.82
N LEU A 109 1.72 16.32 -13.98
CA LEU A 109 1.93 15.17 -14.88
C LEU A 109 0.99 14.01 -14.58
N ILE A 110 0.85 13.63 -13.31
CA ILE A 110 0.08 12.45 -12.95
C ILE A 110 -1.42 12.67 -13.21
N GLY A 111 -1.95 13.82 -12.78
CA GLY A 111 -3.35 14.19 -13.06
C GLY A 111 -3.65 14.27 -14.56
N ALA A 112 -2.76 14.88 -15.35
CA ALA A 112 -2.88 14.96 -16.80
C ALA A 112 -2.88 13.56 -17.46
N SER A 113 -1.99 12.67 -17.02
CA SER A 113 -1.87 11.30 -17.55
C SER A 113 -3.11 10.46 -17.24
N LEU A 114 -3.63 10.56 -16.02
CA LEU A 114 -4.85 9.84 -15.61
C LEU A 114 -6.09 10.35 -16.37
N ARG A 115 -6.21 11.68 -16.57
CA ARG A 115 -7.27 12.25 -17.43
C ARG A 115 -7.13 11.79 -18.87
N LEU A 116 -5.92 11.77 -19.43
CA LEU A 116 -5.68 11.30 -20.80
C LEU A 116 -6.20 9.88 -20.99
N LEU A 117 -5.77 8.98 -20.10
CA LEU A 117 -6.08 7.55 -20.13
C LEU A 117 -7.59 7.33 -20.16
N VAL A 118 -8.29 8.02 -19.26
CA VAL A 118 -9.72 7.87 -19.05
C VAL A 118 -10.55 8.50 -20.18
N LEU A 119 -10.16 9.68 -20.67
CA LEU A 119 -10.87 10.37 -21.77
C LEU A 119 -10.61 9.73 -23.14
N SER A 120 -9.51 8.98 -23.29
CA SER A 120 -9.17 8.27 -24.54
C SER A 120 -9.78 6.86 -24.61
N ALA A 121 -10.51 6.44 -23.58
CA ALA A 121 -11.09 5.11 -23.50
C ALA A 121 -12.19 4.91 -24.57
N PRO A 122 -12.13 3.87 -25.41
CA PRO A 122 -13.22 3.56 -26.32
C PRO A 122 -14.45 3.11 -25.51
N ARG A 123 -15.66 3.43 -26.00
CA ARG A 123 -16.92 3.20 -25.28
C ARG A 123 -17.09 1.77 -24.73
N PHE A 124 -16.62 0.76 -25.47
CA PHE A 124 -16.73 -0.64 -25.05
C PHE A 124 -15.73 -1.05 -23.95
N LEU A 125 -14.64 -0.30 -23.77
CA LEU A 125 -13.64 -0.51 -22.69
C LEU A 125 -13.74 0.55 -21.59
N LEU A 126 -14.78 1.37 -21.60
CA LEU A 126 -14.92 2.50 -20.69
C LEU A 126 -14.81 2.06 -19.22
N THR A 127 -15.55 1.03 -18.81
CA THR A 127 -15.51 0.49 -17.46
C THR A 127 -14.14 -0.12 -17.08
N PRO A 128 -13.57 -1.08 -17.83
CA PRO A 128 -12.26 -1.63 -17.46
C PRO A 128 -11.16 -0.57 -17.49
N VAL A 129 -11.17 0.40 -18.41
CA VAL A 129 -10.17 1.49 -18.40
C VAL A 129 -10.33 2.38 -17.17
N LEU A 130 -11.55 2.65 -16.70
CA LEU A 130 -11.78 3.43 -15.48
C LEU A 130 -11.32 2.70 -14.22
N VAL A 131 -11.57 1.39 -14.11
CA VAL A 131 -11.03 0.58 -13.01
C VAL A 131 -9.50 0.58 -13.07
N PHE A 132 -8.92 0.32 -14.25
CA PHE A 132 -7.48 0.31 -14.47
C PHE A 132 -6.83 1.65 -14.11
N ALA A 133 -7.41 2.77 -14.55
CA ALA A 133 -6.95 4.10 -14.18
C ALA A 133 -7.03 4.32 -12.66
N GLY A 134 -8.07 3.80 -12.01
CA GLY A 134 -8.17 3.78 -10.56
C GLY A 134 -7.01 3.01 -9.90
N VAL A 135 -6.75 1.78 -10.34
CA VAL A 135 -5.63 0.96 -9.82
C VAL A 135 -4.29 1.69 -9.99
N MET A 136 -4.02 2.22 -11.17
CA MET A 136 -2.78 2.94 -11.47
C MET A 136 -2.61 4.28 -10.71
N SER A 137 -3.70 4.83 -10.17
CA SER A 137 -3.66 6.12 -9.45
C SER A 137 -2.98 6.06 -8.08
N ASN A 138 -2.71 4.86 -7.53
CA ASN A 138 -1.94 4.70 -6.30
C ASN A 138 -0.54 5.34 -6.39
N MET A 139 0.03 5.42 -7.59
CA MET A 139 1.31 6.12 -7.82
C MET A 139 1.26 7.61 -7.41
N ALA A 140 0.06 8.18 -7.32
CA ALA A 140 -0.22 9.61 -7.15
C ALA A 140 -0.76 9.97 -5.76
N SER A 141 -0.50 9.13 -4.75
CA SER A 141 -1.02 9.20 -3.38
C SER A 141 -2.56 9.26 -3.30
N GLU A 142 -3.16 10.42 -3.62
CA GLU A 142 -4.56 10.76 -3.34
C GLU A 142 -5.36 11.32 -4.53
N ILE A 143 -4.71 11.57 -5.66
CA ILE A 143 -5.38 12.11 -6.87
C ILE A 143 -6.51 11.20 -7.34
N GLY A 144 -6.38 9.88 -7.17
CA GLY A 144 -7.42 8.92 -7.54
C GLY A 144 -8.77 9.21 -6.88
N TYR A 145 -8.77 9.49 -5.57
CA TYR A 145 -10.01 9.77 -4.83
C TYR A 145 -10.63 11.09 -5.24
N VAL A 146 -9.81 12.14 -5.33
CA VAL A 146 -10.30 13.52 -5.52
C VAL A 146 -10.69 13.81 -6.96
N LEU A 147 -9.92 13.29 -7.93
CA LEU A 147 -10.08 13.63 -9.35
C LEU A 147 -10.80 12.51 -10.12
N LEU A 148 -10.34 11.27 -10.01
CA LEU A 148 -10.83 10.20 -10.89
C LEU A 148 -12.24 9.75 -10.54
N VAL A 149 -12.58 9.65 -9.25
CA VAL A 149 -13.92 9.20 -8.83
C VAL A 149 -15.02 10.10 -9.41
N PRO A 150 -15.02 11.43 -9.22
CA PRO A 150 -16.04 12.29 -9.81
C PRO A 150 -15.96 12.31 -11.35
N LEU A 151 -14.76 12.21 -11.94
CA LEU A 151 -14.60 12.11 -13.40
C LEU A 151 -15.28 10.84 -13.96
N GLY A 152 -15.20 9.72 -13.25
CA GLY A 152 -15.87 8.48 -13.60
C GLY A 152 -17.39 8.65 -13.72
N ALA A 153 -18.01 9.43 -12.81
CA ALA A 153 -19.43 9.78 -12.91
C ALA A 153 -19.74 10.58 -14.18
N LEU A 154 -18.96 11.63 -14.47
CA LEU A 154 -19.17 12.48 -15.65
C LEU A 154 -19.07 11.69 -16.96
N ILE A 155 -18.13 10.76 -17.02
CA ILE A 155 -17.90 9.93 -18.21
C ILE A 155 -19.02 8.93 -18.41
N PHE A 156 -19.51 8.30 -17.33
CA PHE A 156 -20.68 7.43 -17.41
C PHE A 156 -21.93 8.19 -17.87
N ILE A 157 -22.15 9.41 -17.36
CA ILE A 157 -23.25 10.29 -17.84
C ILE A 157 -23.11 10.56 -19.34
N SER A 158 -21.92 10.93 -19.80
CA SER A 158 -21.68 11.21 -21.23
C SER A 158 -21.86 9.99 -22.14
N ALA A 159 -21.74 8.79 -21.56
CA ALA A 159 -21.96 7.51 -22.23
C ALA A 159 -23.42 7.01 -22.11
N GLY A 160 -24.32 7.79 -21.50
CA GLY A 160 -25.72 7.40 -21.28
C GLY A 160 -25.89 6.32 -20.21
N ARG A 161 -25.00 6.28 -19.22
CA ARG A 161 -25.00 5.29 -18.14
C ARG A 161 -25.13 5.96 -16.77
N HIS A 162 -25.52 5.18 -15.77
CA HIS A 162 -25.72 5.69 -14.43
C HIS A 162 -24.40 6.18 -13.76
N PRO A 163 -24.33 7.42 -13.24
CA PRO A 163 -23.08 8.00 -12.69
C PRO A 163 -22.48 7.23 -11.52
N ILE A 164 -23.32 6.65 -10.65
CA ILE A 164 -22.85 5.81 -9.53
C ILE A 164 -22.01 4.63 -10.02
N LEU A 165 -22.32 4.03 -11.17
CA LEU A 165 -21.52 2.92 -11.69
C LEU A 165 -20.10 3.37 -12.03
N GLY A 166 -19.95 4.56 -12.62
CA GLY A 166 -18.64 5.15 -12.90
C GLY A 166 -17.85 5.46 -11.63
N MET A 167 -18.49 6.09 -10.64
CA MET A 167 -17.85 6.33 -9.34
C MET A 167 -17.47 5.03 -8.64
N ALA A 168 -18.33 4.01 -8.71
CA ALA A 168 -18.09 2.70 -8.11
C ALA A 168 -16.92 1.96 -8.76
N ALA A 169 -16.87 1.93 -10.09
CA ALA A 169 -15.79 1.31 -10.85
C ALA A 169 -14.44 1.96 -10.53
N VAL A 170 -14.37 3.29 -10.55
CA VAL A 170 -13.13 4.00 -10.22
C VAL A 170 -12.76 3.78 -8.75
N PHE A 171 -13.70 3.95 -7.82
CA PHE A 171 -13.42 3.79 -6.39
C PHE A 171 -12.95 2.37 -6.05
N ALA A 172 -13.51 1.35 -6.69
CA ALA A 172 -13.03 -0.01 -6.60
C ALA A 172 -11.57 -0.15 -7.06
N GLY A 173 -11.20 0.48 -8.18
CA GLY A 173 -9.80 0.51 -8.64
C GLY A 173 -8.87 1.24 -7.68
N VAL A 174 -9.21 2.48 -7.30
CA VAL A 174 -8.39 3.37 -6.46
C VAL A 174 -8.13 2.75 -5.08
N SER A 175 -9.18 2.24 -4.45
CA SER A 175 -9.14 1.88 -3.02
C SER A 175 -9.13 0.36 -2.81
N GLY A 176 -9.94 -0.37 -3.58
CA GLY A 176 -10.00 -1.83 -3.54
C GLY A 176 -8.81 -2.51 -4.22
N GLY A 177 -8.22 -1.84 -5.22
CA GLY A 177 -7.00 -2.24 -5.91
C GLY A 177 -5.73 -1.52 -5.42
N TYR A 178 -5.78 -0.88 -4.25
CA TYR A 178 -4.76 0.06 -3.76
C TYR A 178 -3.31 -0.44 -3.88
N SER A 179 -3.05 -1.69 -3.50
CA SER A 179 -1.69 -2.26 -3.58
C SER A 179 -1.24 -2.69 -4.97
N ALA A 180 -2.15 -2.92 -5.91
CA ALA A 180 -1.82 -3.40 -7.25
C ALA A 180 -1.36 -2.23 -8.13
N ASN A 181 -0.25 -2.40 -8.85
CA ASN A 181 0.27 -1.37 -9.73
C ASN A 181 1.26 -1.98 -10.74
N LEU A 182 1.33 -1.39 -11.95
CA LEU A 182 2.37 -1.74 -12.92
C LEU A 182 3.72 -1.09 -12.57
N LEU A 183 3.66 0.09 -11.94
CA LEU A 183 4.83 0.86 -11.53
C LEU A 183 4.95 0.82 -10.01
N ILE A 184 6.17 1.00 -9.53
CA ILE A 184 6.43 1.13 -8.10
C ILE A 184 5.82 2.43 -7.59
N GLY A 185 4.94 2.31 -6.63
CA GLY A 185 4.27 3.40 -5.95
C GLY A 185 4.94 3.76 -4.63
N THR A 186 4.26 4.63 -3.88
CA THR A 186 4.73 5.13 -2.58
C THR A 186 4.62 4.09 -1.47
N ILE A 187 3.72 3.11 -1.65
CA ILE A 187 3.45 2.04 -0.69
C ILE A 187 4.51 0.94 -0.70
N ASP A 188 5.14 0.68 -1.84
CA ASP A 188 6.12 -0.39 -1.99
C ASP A 188 7.36 -0.22 -1.09
N PRO A 189 8.10 0.90 -1.14
CA PRO A 189 9.22 1.14 -0.23
C PRO A 189 8.80 1.16 1.23
N LEU A 190 7.58 1.64 1.51
CA LEU A 190 7.02 1.72 2.85
C LEU A 190 6.78 0.35 3.47
N LEU A 191 6.09 -0.54 2.76
CA LEU A 191 5.82 -1.88 3.25
C LEU A 191 7.08 -2.74 3.29
N ALA A 192 7.95 -2.62 2.28
CA ALA A 192 9.23 -3.31 2.24
C ALA A 192 10.10 -2.94 3.46
N GLY A 193 10.22 -1.64 3.77
CA GLY A 193 10.96 -1.19 4.94
C GLY A 193 10.42 -1.74 6.25
N LEU A 194 9.08 -1.79 6.42
CA LEU A 194 8.47 -2.39 7.62
C LEU A 194 8.68 -3.90 7.70
N SER A 195 8.58 -4.61 6.57
CA SER A 195 8.86 -6.05 6.50
C SER A 195 10.32 -6.35 6.81
N GLN A 196 11.24 -5.49 6.38
CA GLN A 196 12.66 -5.61 6.68
C GLN A 196 12.93 -5.48 8.18
N GLU A 197 12.36 -4.46 8.84
CA GLU A 197 12.52 -4.28 10.29
C GLU A 197 11.94 -5.45 11.08
N ALA A 198 10.84 -6.03 10.61
CA ALA A 198 10.27 -7.23 11.20
C ALA A 198 11.13 -8.48 10.96
N ALA A 199 11.68 -8.66 9.75
CA ALA A 199 12.55 -9.79 9.41
C ALA A 199 13.83 -9.79 10.27
N ARG A 200 14.35 -8.60 10.60
CA ARG A 200 15.52 -8.39 11.46
C ARG A 200 15.36 -8.79 12.92
N ILE A 201 14.16 -9.20 13.33
CA ILE A 201 13.92 -9.87 14.60
C ILE A 201 14.46 -11.31 14.56
N ILE A 202 14.44 -11.96 13.39
CA ILE A 202 14.95 -13.32 13.17
C ILE A 202 16.34 -13.32 12.54
N ASP A 203 16.54 -12.50 11.50
CA ASP A 203 17.79 -12.41 10.73
C ASP A 203 18.24 -10.96 10.61
N PRO A 204 19.21 -10.52 11.44
CA PRO A 204 19.66 -9.13 11.51
C PRO A 204 20.15 -8.54 10.18
N ASP A 205 20.63 -9.38 9.25
CA ASP A 205 21.21 -8.96 7.98
C ASP A 205 20.20 -9.00 6.83
N TYR A 206 18.96 -9.46 7.09
CA TYR A 206 17.92 -9.55 6.06
C TYR A 206 17.57 -8.16 5.50
N THR A 207 17.41 -8.10 4.18
CA THR A 207 16.98 -6.89 3.46
C THR A 207 15.78 -7.21 2.58
N VAL A 208 14.80 -6.31 2.56
CA VAL A 208 13.61 -6.47 1.73
C VAL A 208 13.62 -5.38 0.67
N SER A 209 13.74 -5.78 -0.60
CA SER A 209 13.74 -4.84 -1.71
C SER A 209 12.37 -4.15 -1.87
N PRO A 210 12.32 -2.84 -2.19
CA PRO A 210 11.09 -2.19 -2.63
C PRO A 210 10.45 -2.88 -3.86
N LEU A 211 11.22 -3.64 -4.64
CA LEU A 211 10.74 -4.39 -5.81
C LEU A 211 10.23 -5.79 -5.46
N ALA A 212 10.31 -6.21 -4.20
CA ALA A 212 10.05 -7.57 -3.75
C ALA A 212 8.70 -8.14 -4.20
N ASN A 213 7.68 -7.30 -4.38
CA ASN A 213 6.34 -7.74 -4.77
C ASN A 213 5.97 -7.38 -6.22
N TRP A 214 6.90 -6.85 -6.99
CA TRP A 214 6.59 -6.17 -8.23
C TRP A 214 5.95 -7.09 -9.29
N TYR A 215 6.44 -8.32 -9.45
CA TYR A 215 5.87 -9.25 -10.44
C TYR A 215 4.44 -9.63 -10.08
N PHE A 216 4.17 -9.91 -8.80
CA PHE A 216 2.82 -10.19 -8.33
C PHE A 216 1.89 -8.99 -8.53
N MET A 217 2.36 -7.76 -8.24
CA MET A 217 1.54 -6.55 -8.40
C MET A 217 1.24 -6.22 -9.86
N ILE A 218 2.21 -6.45 -10.78
CA ILE A 218 2.00 -6.31 -12.22
C ILE A 218 0.86 -7.21 -12.70
N VAL A 219 0.84 -8.48 -12.27
CA VAL A 219 -0.23 -9.42 -12.67
C VAL A 219 -1.53 -9.13 -11.93
N SER A 220 -1.45 -8.61 -10.70
CA SER A 220 -2.62 -8.17 -9.93
C SER A 220 -3.37 -7.05 -10.64
N THR A 221 -2.69 -6.11 -11.31
CA THR A 221 -3.33 -4.98 -11.99
C THR A 221 -4.38 -5.38 -13.03
N PRO A 222 -4.09 -6.20 -14.07
CA PRO A 222 -5.11 -6.64 -15.01
C PRO A 222 -6.15 -7.54 -14.35
N VAL A 223 -5.79 -8.37 -13.36
CA VAL A 223 -6.76 -9.22 -12.65
C VAL A 223 -7.79 -8.38 -11.90
N ILE A 224 -7.35 -7.41 -11.09
CA ILE A 224 -8.24 -6.50 -10.36
C ILE A 224 -9.06 -5.63 -11.32
N THR A 225 -8.47 -5.21 -12.43
CA THR A 225 -9.20 -4.50 -13.50
C THR A 225 -10.35 -5.34 -14.05
N LEU A 226 -10.10 -6.61 -14.38
CA LEU A 226 -11.10 -7.52 -14.94
C LEU A 226 -12.17 -7.89 -13.91
N LEU A 227 -11.77 -8.14 -12.65
CA LEU A 227 -12.71 -8.38 -11.56
C LEU A 227 -13.60 -7.16 -11.32
N GLY A 228 -13.02 -5.96 -11.33
CA GLY A 228 -13.76 -4.71 -11.10
C GLY A 228 -14.76 -4.46 -12.23
N TRP A 229 -14.31 -4.62 -13.47
CA TRP A 229 -15.18 -4.60 -14.64
C TRP A 229 -16.33 -5.61 -14.55
N PHE A 230 -16.03 -6.86 -14.22
CA PHE A 230 -17.03 -7.91 -14.08
C PHE A 230 -18.08 -7.54 -13.03
N VAL A 231 -17.65 -7.07 -11.86
CA VAL A 231 -18.56 -6.66 -10.78
C VAL A 231 -19.42 -5.47 -11.20
N THR A 232 -18.81 -4.45 -11.83
CA THR A 232 -19.55 -3.27 -12.32
C THR A 232 -20.63 -3.69 -13.31
N GLU A 233 -20.28 -4.45 -14.34
CA GLU A 233 -21.20 -4.76 -15.44
C GLU A 233 -22.21 -5.85 -15.12
N LYS A 234 -21.82 -6.87 -14.35
CA LYS A 234 -22.64 -8.08 -14.16
C LYS A 234 -23.40 -8.10 -12.84
N ILE A 235 -22.91 -7.40 -11.81
CA ILE A 235 -23.49 -7.46 -10.46
C ILE A 235 -24.11 -6.12 -10.06
N VAL A 236 -23.42 -5.01 -10.29
CA VAL A 236 -23.85 -3.70 -9.79
C VAL A 236 -24.74 -2.98 -10.80
N ALA A 237 -24.42 -3.01 -12.09
CA ALA A 237 -25.20 -2.38 -13.15
C ALA A 237 -26.70 -2.74 -13.14
N PRO A 238 -27.14 -4.00 -12.91
CA PRO A 238 -28.56 -4.33 -12.83
C PRO A 238 -29.34 -3.56 -11.75
N ARG A 239 -28.65 -3.02 -10.73
CA ARG A 239 -29.26 -2.23 -9.65
C ARG A 239 -29.40 -0.74 -10.00
N PHE A 240 -28.74 -0.29 -11.07
CA PHE A 240 -28.68 1.11 -11.50
C PHE A 240 -29.02 1.21 -13.00
N PRO A 241 -30.31 1.28 -13.37
CA PRO A 241 -30.73 1.38 -14.76
C PRO A 241 -30.10 2.60 -15.46
N ASP A 242 -29.81 2.47 -16.75
CA ASP A 242 -29.12 3.48 -17.59
C ASP A 242 -29.94 4.77 -17.85
N THR A 243 -31.09 4.93 -17.20
CA THR A 243 -31.87 6.18 -17.24
C THR A 243 -31.49 7.06 -16.04
N PRO A 244 -30.59 8.04 -16.19
CA PRO A 244 -30.33 8.98 -15.10
C PRO A 244 -31.63 9.71 -14.73
N PRO A 245 -31.94 9.89 -13.43
CA PRO A 245 -33.10 10.66 -13.01
C PRO A 245 -33.08 12.06 -13.64
N ALA A 246 -34.22 12.56 -14.11
CA ALA A 246 -34.39 13.92 -14.65
C ALA A 246 -34.00 15.04 -13.65
N THR A 247 -33.69 14.68 -12.41
CA THR A 247 -33.24 15.54 -11.32
C THR A 247 -31.72 15.61 -11.14
N VAL A 248 -30.94 14.88 -11.95
CA VAL A 248 -29.47 15.04 -11.97
C VAL A 248 -29.15 16.37 -12.61
N LYS A 249 -29.09 17.42 -11.77
CA LYS A 249 -28.38 18.63 -12.14
C LYS A 249 -26.94 18.20 -12.37
N MET A 250 -26.44 18.28 -13.61
CA MET A 250 -25.00 18.38 -13.77
C MET A 250 -24.57 19.53 -12.84
N ALA A 251 -23.54 19.31 -12.01
CA ALA A 251 -22.93 20.44 -11.34
C ALA A 251 -22.59 21.45 -12.44
N ASP A 252 -23.03 22.70 -12.30
CA ASP A 252 -22.99 23.74 -13.34
C ASP A 252 -21.56 24.04 -13.88
N ASP A 253 -20.51 23.38 -13.34
CA ASP A 253 -19.11 23.76 -13.50
C ASP A 253 -18.16 22.64 -14.00
N ALA A 254 -18.63 21.47 -14.44
CA ALA A 254 -17.71 20.41 -14.91
C ALA A 254 -18.24 19.64 -16.13
N SER A 255 -17.89 20.09 -17.34
CA SER A 255 -18.07 19.29 -18.54
C SER A 255 -16.87 18.33 -18.73
N PRO A 256 -17.06 17.17 -19.39
CA PRO A 256 -15.94 16.33 -19.83
C PRO A 256 -14.98 17.07 -20.77
N GLU A 257 -15.43 18.15 -21.43
CA GLU A 257 -14.59 18.97 -22.31
C GLU A 257 -13.58 19.81 -21.54
N ASP A 258 -13.94 20.30 -20.34
CA ASP A 258 -13.05 21.05 -19.44
C ASP A 258 -11.92 20.18 -18.87
N GLN A 259 -12.07 18.85 -18.96
CA GLN A 259 -11.09 17.88 -18.47
C GLN A 259 -10.08 17.45 -19.55
N ARG A 260 -10.28 17.87 -20.82
CA ARG A 260 -9.36 17.58 -21.92
C ARG A 260 -8.02 18.29 -21.72
N LEU A 261 -6.96 17.64 -22.17
CA LEU A 261 -5.62 18.22 -22.08
C LEU A 261 -5.50 19.46 -22.95
N SER A 262 -5.00 20.53 -22.33
CA SER A 262 -4.59 21.74 -23.00
C SER A 262 -3.42 21.47 -23.96
N PRO A 263 -3.20 22.34 -24.98
CA PRO A 263 -2.02 22.24 -25.84
C PRO A 263 -0.69 22.29 -25.06
N ALA A 264 -0.67 23.03 -23.95
CA ALA A 264 0.48 23.12 -23.07
C ALA A 264 0.76 21.78 -22.37
N GLU A 265 -0.26 21.14 -21.80
CA GLU A 265 -0.11 19.82 -21.18
C GLU A 265 0.32 18.76 -22.19
N LYS A 266 -0.23 18.77 -23.42
CA LYS A 266 0.21 17.86 -24.49
C LYS A 266 1.70 18.02 -24.81
N ARG A 267 2.18 19.26 -24.88
CA ARG A 267 3.61 19.55 -25.05
C ARG A 267 4.42 19.06 -23.84
N GLY A 268 3.92 19.29 -22.62
CA GLY A 268 4.48 18.72 -21.38
C GLY A 268 4.62 17.20 -21.44
N MET A 269 3.58 16.49 -21.89
CA MET A 269 3.61 15.03 -22.02
C MET A 269 4.69 14.56 -23.01
N LEU A 270 4.87 15.26 -24.13
CA LEU A 270 5.94 14.94 -25.08
C LEU A 270 7.33 15.13 -24.47
N TYR A 271 7.53 16.20 -23.70
CA TYR A 271 8.81 16.46 -23.02
C TYR A 271 9.09 15.41 -21.95
N ALA A 272 8.08 15.07 -21.14
CA ALA A 272 8.18 14.02 -20.15
C ALA A 272 8.50 12.67 -20.80
N LEU A 273 7.81 12.30 -21.88
CA LEU A 273 8.07 11.07 -22.61
C LEU A 273 9.49 11.01 -23.16
N ALA A 274 9.99 12.10 -23.74
CA ALA A 274 11.36 12.17 -24.26
C ALA A 274 12.40 12.06 -23.13
N ALA A 275 12.21 12.78 -22.03
CA ALA A 275 13.14 12.77 -20.90
C ALA A 275 13.16 11.42 -20.17
N VAL A 276 11.99 10.85 -19.89
CA VAL A 276 11.86 9.50 -19.31
C VAL A 276 12.44 8.47 -20.26
N GLY A 277 12.13 8.54 -21.55
CA GLY A 277 12.67 7.62 -22.55
C GLY A 277 14.21 7.65 -22.60
N LEU A 278 14.81 8.83 -22.62
CA LEU A 278 16.27 8.99 -22.58
C LEU A 278 16.87 8.43 -21.29
N PHE A 279 16.27 8.72 -20.14
CA PHE A 279 16.74 8.20 -18.85
C PHE A 279 16.60 6.67 -18.76
N THR A 280 15.49 6.10 -19.24
CA THR A 280 15.32 4.65 -19.32
C THR A 280 16.35 4.02 -20.24
N LEU A 281 16.66 4.62 -21.40
CA LEU A 281 17.71 4.12 -22.28
C LEU A 281 19.09 4.13 -21.61
N LEU A 282 19.40 5.19 -20.84
CA LEU A 282 20.62 5.27 -20.05
C LEU A 282 20.67 4.13 -19.02
N LEU A 283 19.59 3.88 -18.29
CA LEU A 283 19.51 2.81 -17.30
C LEU A 283 19.61 1.42 -17.94
N VAL A 284 18.98 1.21 -19.10
CA VAL A 284 19.12 -0.04 -19.86
C VAL A 284 20.57 -0.24 -20.27
N TRP A 285 21.22 0.77 -20.85
CA TRP A 285 22.64 0.71 -21.21
C TRP A 285 23.55 0.44 -19.99
N ALA A 286 23.24 1.04 -18.84
CA ALA A 286 23.93 0.83 -17.59
C ALA A 286 23.74 -0.58 -16.99
N ALA A 287 22.61 -1.22 -17.29
CA ALA A 287 22.23 -2.55 -16.82
C ALA A 287 22.58 -3.68 -17.82
N LEU A 288 23.07 -3.38 -19.01
CA LEU A 288 23.54 -4.39 -19.98
C LEU A 288 24.75 -5.16 -19.45
N PRO A 289 24.99 -6.41 -19.90
CA PRO A 289 26.21 -7.12 -19.56
C PRO A 289 27.46 -6.32 -19.97
N GLN A 290 28.49 -6.34 -19.12
CA GLN A 290 29.75 -5.64 -19.40
C GLN A 290 30.34 -6.12 -20.73
N GLY A 291 30.80 -5.17 -21.55
CA GLY A 291 31.36 -5.45 -22.88
C GLY A 291 30.33 -5.58 -24.01
N SER A 292 29.02 -5.54 -23.73
CA SER A 292 27.98 -5.56 -24.79
C SER A 292 28.04 -4.31 -25.68
N LEU A 293 28.32 -3.16 -25.09
CA LEU A 293 28.56 -1.87 -25.75
C LEU A 293 29.71 -1.16 -25.02
N PRO A 294 30.43 -0.23 -25.67
CA PRO A 294 31.44 0.58 -25.01
C PRO A 294 30.86 1.28 -23.78
N GLY A 295 31.45 1.08 -22.61
CA GLY A 295 31.00 1.68 -21.34
C GLY A 295 29.72 1.10 -20.73
N ALA A 296 29.14 0.02 -21.28
CA ALA A 296 27.94 -0.62 -20.73
C ALA A 296 28.20 -1.42 -19.45
N GLY A 297 27.14 -1.60 -18.64
CA GLY A 297 27.16 -2.47 -17.47
C GLY A 297 27.76 -1.86 -16.21
N PHE A 298 27.89 -0.53 -16.14
CA PHE A 298 28.49 0.17 -15.00
C PHE A 298 27.62 0.18 -13.72
N LEU A 299 26.35 -0.23 -13.80
CA LEU A 299 25.48 -0.42 -12.63
C LEU A 299 25.28 -1.88 -12.22
N ARG A 300 25.95 -2.83 -12.89
CA ARG A 300 25.99 -4.24 -12.47
C ARG A 300 26.94 -4.44 -11.28
N GLY A 301 26.77 -5.57 -10.60
CA GLY A 301 27.69 -6.04 -9.57
C GLY A 301 29.09 -6.27 -10.12
N ALA A 302 30.08 -6.38 -9.23
CA ALA A 302 31.47 -6.66 -9.61
C ALA A 302 31.62 -8.01 -10.33
N ASP A 303 30.73 -8.95 -10.04
CA ASP A 303 30.56 -10.26 -10.67
C ASP A 303 29.72 -10.22 -11.97
N GLY A 304 29.20 -9.05 -12.34
CA GLY A 304 28.31 -8.87 -13.48
C GLY A 304 26.85 -9.25 -13.21
N ASP A 305 26.48 -9.59 -11.97
CA ASP A 305 25.08 -9.85 -11.61
C ASP A 305 24.28 -8.55 -11.65
N LEU A 306 23.02 -8.63 -12.09
CA LEU A 306 22.08 -7.53 -12.06
C LEU A 306 21.24 -7.56 -10.77
N LEU A 307 20.95 -8.74 -10.22
CA LEU A 307 20.11 -8.86 -9.03
C LEU A 307 20.86 -8.34 -7.79
N ARG A 308 22.11 -8.75 -7.62
CA ARG A 308 22.98 -8.26 -6.54
C ARG A 308 23.87 -7.11 -7.01
N SER A 309 23.25 -6.00 -7.39
CA SER A 309 23.93 -4.88 -8.03
C SER A 309 23.56 -3.51 -7.47
N PRO A 310 24.41 -2.48 -7.68
CA PRO A 310 24.06 -1.09 -7.41
C PRO A 310 22.75 -0.64 -8.07
N PHE A 311 22.37 -1.24 -9.20
CA PHE A 311 21.10 -0.96 -9.86
C PHE A 311 19.89 -1.30 -8.97
N LEU A 312 19.82 -2.52 -8.41
CA LEU A 312 18.68 -2.89 -7.55
C LEU A 312 18.80 -2.28 -6.15
N SER A 313 20.00 -2.22 -5.56
CA SER A 313 20.19 -1.58 -4.25
C SER A 313 19.89 -0.08 -4.29
N GLY A 314 20.12 0.58 -5.43
CA GLY A 314 19.85 2.00 -5.68
C GLY A 314 18.43 2.32 -6.17
N VAL A 315 17.52 1.34 -6.20
CA VAL A 315 16.20 1.50 -6.83
C VAL A 315 15.39 2.68 -6.28
N VAL A 316 15.51 2.98 -4.99
CA VAL A 316 14.82 4.11 -4.34
C VAL A 316 15.26 5.44 -4.97
N VAL A 317 16.56 5.60 -5.21
CA VAL A 317 17.13 6.78 -5.86
C VAL A 317 16.70 6.84 -7.33
N ILE A 318 16.62 5.69 -8.00
CA ILE A 318 16.12 5.62 -9.38
C ILE A 318 14.65 6.07 -9.46
N ILE A 319 13.80 5.64 -8.53
CA ILE A 319 12.39 6.09 -8.44
C ILE A 319 12.33 7.60 -8.22
N PHE A 320 13.13 8.12 -7.30
CA PHE A 320 13.27 9.56 -7.07
C PHE A 320 13.63 10.30 -8.37
N LEU A 321 14.65 9.83 -9.09
CA LEU A 321 15.09 10.43 -10.35
C LEU A 321 14.02 10.37 -11.42
N TYR A 322 13.29 9.26 -11.57
CA TYR A 322 12.16 9.19 -12.50
C TYR A 322 11.10 10.24 -12.19
N GLY A 323 10.72 10.39 -10.91
CA GLY A 323 9.75 11.39 -10.49
C GLY A 323 10.20 12.82 -10.79
N VAL A 324 11.44 13.17 -10.44
CA VAL A 324 12.01 14.51 -10.71
C VAL A 324 12.13 14.75 -12.21
N ILE A 325 12.74 13.84 -12.97
CA ILE A 325 12.98 14.01 -14.41
C ILE A 325 11.64 14.14 -15.15
N ALA A 326 10.68 13.26 -14.89
CA ALA A 326 9.38 13.30 -15.53
C ALA A 326 8.60 14.56 -15.15
N GLY A 327 8.57 14.90 -13.85
CA GLY A 327 7.85 16.06 -13.35
C GLY A 327 8.42 17.39 -13.84
N VAL A 328 9.74 17.55 -13.82
CA VAL A 328 10.41 18.76 -14.33
C VAL A 328 10.21 18.89 -15.84
N ALA A 329 10.42 17.82 -16.60
CA ALA A 329 10.25 17.85 -18.06
C ALA A 329 8.80 18.17 -18.45
N PHE A 330 7.82 17.54 -17.79
CA PHE A 330 6.41 17.86 -17.97
C PHE A 330 6.13 19.32 -17.63
N GLY A 331 6.57 19.76 -16.44
CA GLY A 331 6.24 21.08 -15.94
C GLY A 331 6.85 22.21 -16.76
N ILE A 332 8.05 22.02 -17.32
CA ILE A 332 8.66 22.95 -18.27
C ILE A 332 7.84 23.01 -19.57
N GLY A 333 7.47 21.85 -20.13
CA GLY A 333 6.68 21.80 -21.36
C GLY A 333 5.26 22.36 -21.20
N ALA A 334 4.62 22.11 -20.06
CA ALA A 334 3.30 22.63 -19.68
C ALA A 334 3.34 24.07 -19.18
N GLY A 335 4.52 24.60 -18.82
CA GLY A 335 4.69 25.94 -18.26
C GLY A 335 4.28 26.09 -16.80
N THR A 336 4.07 24.97 -16.08
CA THR A 336 3.76 24.92 -14.64
C THR A 336 5.02 25.02 -13.77
N ILE A 337 6.19 24.69 -14.31
CA ILE A 337 7.50 24.87 -13.67
C ILE A 337 8.31 25.87 -14.50
N ARG A 338 8.70 26.99 -13.91
CA ARG A 338 9.45 28.07 -14.59
C ARG A 338 10.83 28.33 -13.98
N SER A 339 11.05 27.84 -12.77
CA SER A 339 12.28 28.04 -12.00
C SER A 339 12.60 26.80 -11.16
N ASP A 340 13.85 26.71 -10.71
CA ASP A 340 14.27 25.73 -9.71
C ASP A 340 13.44 25.86 -8.41
N SER A 341 13.06 27.09 -8.02
CA SER A 341 12.19 27.32 -6.87
C SER A 341 10.86 26.58 -6.97
N ASP A 342 10.27 26.46 -8.16
CA ASP A 342 9.00 25.74 -8.33
C ASP A 342 9.18 24.22 -8.16
N VAL A 343 10.34 23.69 -8.55
CA VAL A 343 10.70 22.29 -8.28
C VAL A 343 10.83 22.05 -6.77
N ILE A 344 11.55 22.93 -6.06
CA ILE A 344 11.73 22.81 -4.61
C ILE A 344 10.41 22.99 -3.86
N LYS A 345 9.50 23.86 -4.33
CA LYS A 345 8.14 23.96 -3.78
C LYS A 345 7.39 22.64 -3.90
N GLY A 346 7.48 21.95 -5.04
CA GLY A 346 6.88 20.63 -5.22
C GLY A 346 7.42 19.59 -4.23
N MET A 347 8.75 19.56 -4.04
CA MET A 347 9.40 18.71 -3.04
C MET A 347 8.93 19.04 -1.62
N ALA A 348 8.92 20.32 -1.25
CA ALA A 348 8.51 20.78 0.08
C ALA A 348 7.04 20.50 0.38
N ALA A 349 6.17 20.66 -0.62
CA ALA A 349 4.74 20.34 -0.50
C ALA A 349 4.54 18.87 -0.17
N SER A 350 5.24 17.96 -0.85
CA SER A 350 5.20 16.52 -0.56
C SER A 350 5.74 16.18 0.83
N MET A 351 6.78 16.87 1.30
CA MET A 351 7.27 16.65 2.68
C MET A 351 6.29 17.14 3.74
N SER A 352 5.55 18.22 3.45
CA SER A 352 4.55 18.76 4.40
C SER A 352 3.41 17.79 4.68
N THR A 353 3.03 16.95 3.70
CA THR A 353 1.98 15.94 3.88
C THR A 353 2.44 14.75 4.72
N LEU A 354 3.75 14.61 4.97
CA LEU A 354 4.34 13.52 5.75
C LEU A 354 4.49 13.81 7.23
N GLY A 355 4.02 14.95 7.74
CA GLY A 355 4.11 15.28 9.17
C GLY A 355 3.53 14.18 10.08
N GLY A 356 2.34 13.67 9.76
CA GLY A 356 1.72 12.57 10.51
C GLY A 356 2.46 11.24 10.37
N TYR A 357 3.04 10.97 9.19
CA TYR A 357 3.85 9.80 8.93
C TYR A 357 5.15 9.80 9.77
N LEU A 358 5.85 10.94 9.85
CA LEU A 358 7.07 11.07 10.66
C LEU A 358 6.83 10.78 12.13
N VAL A 359 5.72 11.30 12.69
CA VAL A 359 5.34 11.05 14.08
C VAL A 359 4.99 9.58 14.30
N LEU A 360 4.24 8.96 13.38
CA LEU A 360 3.92 7.53 13.43
C LEU A 360 5.20 6.69 13.43
N VAL A 361 6.10 6.95 12.47
CA VAL A 361 7.35 6.22 12.30
C VAL A 361 8.26 6.37 13.52
N PHE A 362 8.31 7.55 14.14
CA PHE A 362 9.08 7.74 15.37
C PHE A 362 8.67 6.75 16.46
N PHE A 363 7.37 6.63 16.76
CA PHE A 363 6.90 5.70 17.78
C PHE A 363 6.94 4.24 17.34
N ALA A 364 6.69 3.95 16.05
CA ALA A 364 6.84 2.60 15.52
C ALA A 364 8.29 2.10 15.62
N ALA A 365 9.27 2.95 15.32
CA ALA A 365 10.69 2.65 15.46
C ALA A 365 11.05 2.33 16.92
N GLN A 366 10.53 3.10 17.88
CA GLN A 366 10.75 2.79 19.30
C GLN A 366 10.10 1.47 19.71
N PHE A 367 8.86 1.22 19.29
CA PHE A 367 8.16 -0.02 19.57
C PHE A 367 8.93 -1.24 19.05
N VAL A 368 9.33 -1.24 17.77
CA VAL A 368 10.05 -2.36 17.15
C VAL A 368 11.42 -2.55 17.82
N ALA A 369 12.15 -1.46 18.07
CA ALA A 369 13.44 -1.53 18.76
C ALA A 369 13.28 -2.14 20.17
N PHE A 370 12.30 -1.68 20.95
CA PHE A 370 12.06 -2.21 22.29
C PHE A 370 11.63 -3.68 22.23
N PHE A 371 10.79 -4.04 21.26
CA PHE A 371 10.31 -5.41 21.08
C PHE A 371 11.44 -6.38 20.71
N ASN A 372 12.40 -5.92 19.91
CA ASN A 372 13.61 -6.67 19.58
C ASN A 372 14.58 -6.75 20.78
N TRP A 373 14.93 -5.61 21.38
CA TRP A 373 15.88 -5.56 22.51
C TRP A 373 15.44 -6.38 23.72
N THR A 374 14.14 -6.42 23.98
CA THR A 374 13.54 -7.20 25.07
C THR A 374 13.51 -8.70 24.80
N GLN A 375 13.88 -9.15 23.59
CA GLN A 375 13.73 -10.53 23.11
C GLN A 375 12.27 -11.03 23.09
N LEU A 376 11.29 -10.18 23.43
CA LEU A 376 9.88 -10.53 23.36
C LEU A 376 9.45 -10.81 21.93
N GLY A 377 10.00 -10.09 20.95
CA GLY A 377 9.72 -10.36 19.54
C GLY A 377 10.07 -11.78 19.12
N LEU A 378 11.27 -12.26 19.48
CA LEU A 378 11.70 -13.61 19.19
C LEU A 378 10.86 -14.65 19.96
N ILE A 379 10.59 -14.41 21.25
CA ILE A 379 9.77 -15.31 22.08
C ILE A 379 8.36 -15.47 21.50
N PHE A 380 7.70 -14.35 21.17
CA PHE A 380 6.38 -14.38 20.52
C PHE A 380 6.44 -15.09 19.17
N ALA A 381 7.49 -14.87 18.38
CA ALA A 381 7.66 -15.51 17.08
C ALA A 381 7.75 -17.03 17.19
N VAL A 382 8.57 -17.54 18.11
CA VAL A 382 8.76 -18.98 18.33
C VAL A 382 7.46 -19.64 18.78
N GLU A 383 6.82 -19.11 19.82
CA GLU A 383 5.55 -19.65 20.33
C GLU A 383 4.42 -19.56 19.29
N GLY A 384 4.36 -18.45 18.56
CA GLY A 384 3.39 -18.26 17.48
C GLY A 384 3.61 -19.21 16.31
N ALA A 385 4.87 -19.44 15.92
CA ALA A 385 5.21 -20.39 14.87
C ALA A 385 4.86 -21.83 15.28
N GLU A 386 5.14 -22.23 16.52
CA GLU A 386 4.73 -23.53 17.04
C GLU A 386 3.20 -23.66 17.08
N PHE A 387 2.47 -22.63 17.53
CA PHE A 387 1.02 -22.63 17.46
C PHE A 387 0.52 -22.85 16.03
N LEU A 388 1.02 -22.09 15.04
CA LEU A 388 0.65 -22.26 13.64
C LEU A 388 1.02 -23.64 13.09
N ARG A 389 2.15 -24.21 13.51
CA ARG A 389 2.58 -25.56 13.16
C ARG A 389 1.62 -26.63 13.69
N THR A 390 1.13 -26.48 14.94
CA THR A 390 0.17 -27.41 15.54
C THR A 390 -1.19 -27.41 14.84
N LEU A 391 -1.58 -26.31 14.19
CA LEU A 391 -2.79 -26.28 13.36
C LEU A 391 -2.69 -27.22 12.14
N GLY A 392 -1.47 -27.56 11.70
CA GLY A 392 -1.25 -28.47 10.58
C GLY A 392 -1.82 -27.98 9.25
N LEU A 393 -2.03 -26.66 9.11
CA LEU A 393 -2.59 -26.08 7.90
C LEU A 393 -1.55 -26.10 6.77
N PRO A 394 -1.93 -26.53 5.55
CA PRO A 394 -1.08 -26.34 4.39
C PRO A 394 -0.86 -24.84 4.10
N THR A 395 0.19 -24.53 3.34
CA THR A 395 0.61 -23.16 3.02
C THR A 395 -0.53 -22.26 2.53
N ILE A 396 -1.27 -22.68 1.50
CA ILE A 396 -2.30 -21.82 0.89
C ILE A 396 -3.44 -21.50 1.89
N PRO A 397 -4.08 -22.48 2.57
CA PRO A 397 -5.06 -22.20 3.61
C PRO A 397 -4.53 -21.28 4.73
N LEU A 398 -3.30 -21.51 5.19
CA LEU A 398 -2.67 -20.69 6.24
C LEU A 398 -2.59 -19.21 5.83
N PHE A 399 -2.13 -18.94 4.61
CA PHE A 399 -2.06 -17.58 4.10
C PHE A 399 -3.43 -16.97 3.77
N VAL A 400 -4.41 -17.77 3.35
CA VAL A 400 -5.80 -17.29 3.20
C VAL A 400 -6.36 -16.85 4.55
N CYS A 401 -6.11 -17.58 5.63
CA CYS A 401 -6.48 -17.15 6.98
C CYS A 401 -5.80 -15.82 7.35
N PHE A 402 -4.54 -15.64 6.97
CA PHE A 402 -3.84 -14.37 7.18
C PHE A 402 -4.43 -13.21 6.37
N ILE A 403 -4.75 -13.43 5.09
CA ILE A 403 -5.46 -12.43 4.25
C ILE A 403 -6.78 -12.03 4.90
N LEU A 404 -7.57 -13.01 5.38
CA LEU A 404 -8.86 -12.75 6.05
C LEU A 404 -8.68 -11.98 7.35
N LEU A 405 -7.64 -12.30 8.14
CA LEU A 405 -7.30 -11.55 9.35
C LEU A 405 -6.97 -10.10 8.99
N THR A 406 -6.10 -9.87 8.02
CA THR A 406 -5.74 -8.51 7.58
C THR A 406 -6.97 -7.75 7.07
N ALA A 407 -7.80 -8.38 6.25
CA ALA A 407 -9.03 -7.80 5.72
C ALA A 407 -10.01 -7.41 6.84
N ALA A 408 -10.11 -8.21 7.90
CA ALA A 408 -10.94 -7.92 9.07
C ALA A 408 -10.38 -6.75 9.89
N VAL A 409 -9.07 -6.73 10.16
CA VAL A 409 -8.40 -5.63 10.87
C VAL A 409 -8.55 -4.32 10.10
N ASN A 410 -8.49 -4.37 8.77
CA ASN A 410 -8.63 -3.20 7.90
C ASN A 410 -9.98 -2.49 7.99
N LEU A 411 -11.04 -3.18 8.42
CA LEU A 411 -12.33 -2.54 8.70
C LEU A 411 -12.24 -1.55 9.87
N PHE A 412 -11.36 -1.81 10.85
CA PHE A 412 -11.20 -0.96 12.03
C PHE A 412 -10.08 0.07 11.87
N MET A 413 -9.06 -0.24 11.06
CA MET A 413 -7.88 0.61 10.86
C MET A 413 -7.58 0.76 9.37
N GLY A 414 -8.00 1.88 8.76
CA GLY A 414 -7.86 2.09 7.30
C GLY A 414 -6.44 2.39 6.81
N SER A 415 -5.49 2.73 7.68
CA SER A 415 -4.11 3.05 7.26
C SER A 415 -3.29 1.78 6.99
N ALA A 416 -2.75 1.65 5.77
CA ALA A 416 -1.90 0.52 5.39
C ALA A 416 -0.58 0.50 6.18
N SER A 417 0.05 1.66 6.39
CA SER A 417 1.31 1.72 7.14
C SER A 417 1.12 1.43 8.63
N ALA A 418 0.06 1.95 9.25
CA ALA A 418 -0.21 1.73 10.67
C ALA A 418 -0.48 0.25 10.96
N LYS A 419 -1.32 -0.39 10.14
CA LYS A 419 -1.61 -1.81 10.27
C LYS A 419 -0.37 -2.67 10.07
N TRP A 420 0.41 -2.40 9.02
CA TRP A 420 1.60 -3.21 8.76
C TRP A 420 2.69 -3.01 9.79
N ALA A 421 2.88 -1.79 10.31
CA ALA A 421 3.81 -1.55 11.40
C ALA A 421 3.43 -2.30 12.70
N LEU A 422 2.15 -2.65 12.87
CA LEU A 422 1.66 -3.44 13.99
C LEU A 422 1.78 -4.95 13.71
N MET A 423 1.37 -5.38 12.51
CA MET A 423 1.28 -6.80 12.15
C MET A 423 2.63 -7.39 11.75
N ALA A 424 3.49 -6.65 11.04
CA ALA A 424 4.74 -7.18 10.52
C ALA A 424 5.65 -7.72 11.62
N PRO A 425 5.94 -6.97 12.73
CA PRO A 425 6.83 -7.44 13.78
C PRO A 425 6.34 -8.70 14.51
N VAL A 426 5.06 -9.05 14.36
CA VAL A 426 4.46 -10.25 14.94
C VAL A 426 4.45 -11.39 13.92
N PHE A 427 3.91 -11.16 12.73
CA PHE A 427 3.63 -12.22 11.77
C PHE A 427 4.80 -12.56 10.86
N VAL A 428 5.61 -11.58 10.43
CA VAL A 428 6.76 -11.85 9.56
C VAL A 428 7.74 -12.82 10.24
N PRO A 429 8.16 -12.60 11.50
CA PRO A 429 8.98 -13.57 12.23
C PRO A 429 8.36 -14.96 12.30
N MET A 430 7.07 -15.07 12.65
CA MET A 430 6.38 -16.37 12.76
C MET A 430 6.40 -17.13 11.42
N PHE A 431 6.12 -16.43 10.31
CA PHE A 431 6.13 -17.04 8.99
C PHE A 431 7.55 -17.39 8.51
N MET A 432 8.57 -16.59 8.86
CA MET A 432 9.97 -16.95 8.61
C MET A 432 10.37 -18.24 9.32
N LEU A 433 9.95 -18.43 10.57
CA LEU A 433 10.23 -19.67 11.31
C LEU A 433 9.50 -20.89 10.74
N LEU A 434 8.41 -20.68 9.99
CA LEU A 434 7.74 -21.72 9.20
C LEU A 434 8.36 -21.93 7.81
N GLY A 435 9.42 -21.18 7.46
CA GLY A 435 10.14 -21.29 6.19
C GLY A 435 9.61 -20.40 5.06
N TYR A 436 8.74 -19.43 5.34
CA TYR A 436 8.21 -18.51 4.33
C TYR A 436 8.93 -17.16 4.34
N SER A 437 9.11 -16.57 3.17
CA SER A 437 9.81 -15.29 3.04
C SER A 437 8.96 -14.12 3.55
N PRO A 438 9.60 -13.05 4.10
CA PRO A 438 8.93 -11.79 4.42
C PRO A 438 8.15 -11.20 3.24
N GLU A 439 8.66 -11.36 2.02
CA GLU A 439 8.07 -10.88 0.78
C GLU A 439 6.72 -11.55 0.50
N MET A 440 6.60 -12.83 0.81
CA MET A 440 5.36 -13.61 0.69
C MET A 440 4.32 -13.17 1.72
N THR A 441 4.73 -12.99 2.97
CA THR A 441 3.86 -12.45 4.02
C THR A 441 3.37 -11.04 3.68
N GLN A 442 4.26 -10.21 3.12
CA GLN A 442 3.90 -8.87 2.68
C GLN A 442 2.85 -8.89 1.56
N VAL A 443 2.91 -9.81 0.58
CA VAL A 443 1.86 -9.91 -0.45
C VAL A 443 0.52 -10.27 0.17
N ALA A 444 0.48 -11.27 1.05
CA ALA A 444 -0.77 -11.67 1.70
C ALA A 444 -1.38 -10.51 2.49
N TYR A 445 -0.55 -9.74 3.20
CA TYR A 445 -0.98 -8.50 3.84
C TYR A 445 -1.56 -7.49 2.84
N ARG A 446 -0.86 -7.23 1.73
CA ARG A 446 -1.28 -6.26 0.69
C ARG A 446 -2.63 -6.59 0.07
N VAL A 447 -2.89 -7.88 -0.16
CA VAL A 447 -4.20 -8.36 -0.62
C VAL A 447 -5.27 -8.03 0.43
N GLY A 448 -5.09 -8.45 1.68
CA GLY A 448 -6.08 -8.21 2.74
C GLY A 448 -6.34 -6.73 3.03
N ASP A 449 -5.28 -5.92 3.05
CA ASP A 449 -5.34 -4.46 3.27
C ASP A 449 -6.13 -3.74 2.19
N SER A 450 -6.04 -4.18 0.93
CA SER A 450 -6.69 -3.47 -0.18
C SER A 450 -8.18 -3.78 -0.27
N VAL A 451 -8.55 -5.05 -0.19
CA VAL A 451 -9.88 -5.52 -0.63
C VAL A 451 -11.05 -5.03 0.21
N THR A 452 -10.85 -4.65 1.47
CA THR A 452 -11.91 -4.13 2.35
C THR A 452 -11.92 -2.61 2.52
N ASN A 453 -11.00 -1.87 1.89
CA ASN A 453 -10.97 -0.40 1.98
C ASN A 453 -12.28 0.26 1.54
N ILE A 454 -12.88 -0.26 0.46
CA ILE A 454 -14.11 0.26 -0.14
C ILE A 454 -15.39 0.01 0.68
N ILE A 455 -15.31 -0.82 1.72
CA ILE A 455 -16.42 -1.07 2.65
C ILE A 455 -16.10 -0.61 4.08
N SER A 456 -14.93 -0.01 4.31
CA SER A 456 -14.49 0.47 5.61
C SER A 456 -14.92 1.92 5.84
N PRO A 457 -15.79 2.21 6.82
CA PRO A 457 -16.14 3.58 7.20
C PRO A 457 -14.97 4.35 7.82
N MET A 458 -13.93 3.62 8.28
CA MET A 458 -12.74 4.18 8.91
C MET A 458 -11.68 4.65 7.91
N MET A 459 -11.93 4.47 6.61
CA MET A 459 -11.04 4.93 5.55
C MET A 459 -11.11 6.47 5.40
N SER A 460 -9.96 7.13 5.28
CA SER A 460 -9.84 8.60 5.37
C SER A 460 -10.65 9.39 4.33
N TYR A 461 -10.88 8.82 3.15
CA TYR A 461 -11.67 9.42 2.06
C TYR A 461 -13.13 8.98 2.05
N PHE A 462 -13.56 8.11 2.95
CA PHE A 462 -14.91 7.53 2.90
C PHE A 462 -16.01 8.60 2.92
N ALA A 463 -15.86 9.64 3.76
CA ALA A 463 -16.77 10.78 3.81
C ALA A 463 -16.79 11.59 2.49
N LEU A 464 -15.64 11.77 1.85
CA LEU A 464 -15.53 12.45 0.55
C LEU A 464 -16.29 11.67 -0.53
N ILE A 465 -16.14 10.34 -0.56
CA ILE A 465 -16.83 9.47 -1.52
C ILE A 465 -18.34 9.51 -1.31
N ILE A 466 -18.83 9.53 -0.06
CA ILE A 466 -20.25 9.74 0.24
C ILE A 466 -20.72 11.08 -0.31
N ALA A 467 -19.96 12.16 -0.12
CA ALA A 467 -20.32 13.47 -0.64
C ALA A 467 -20.43 13.45 -2.17
N PHE A 468 -19.57 12.71 -2.88
CA PHE A 468 -19.70 12.52 -4.32
C PHE A 468 -20.93 11.71 -4.72
N PHE A 469 -21.26 10.64 -3.99
CA PHE A 469 -22.49 9.88 -4.21
C PHE A 469 -23.74 10.76 -4.00
N GLN A 470 -23.74 11.59 -2.95
CA GLN A 470 -24.85 12.48 -2.62
C GLN A 470 -25.12 13.56 -3.66
N ARG A 471 -24.14 13.91 -4.51
CA ARG A 471 -24.36 14.82 -5.64
C ARG A 471 -25.33 14.25 -6.68
N TYR A 472 -25.37 12.93 -6.84
CA TYR A 472 -26.19 12.25 -7.84
C TYR A 472 -27.38 11.51 -7.20
N GLU A 473 -27.23 11.05 -5.96
CA GLU A 473 -28.26 10.41 -5.15
C GLU A 473 -28.33 11.07 -3.76
N PRO A 474 -29.15 12.12 -3.57
CA PRO A 474 -29.17 12.90 -2.31
C PRO A 474 -29.50 12.09 -1.05
N LYS A 475 -30.15 10.94 -1.21
CA LYS A 475 -30.49 10.02 -0.11
C LYS A 475 -29.38 9.00 0.19
N ALA A 476 -28.27 9.02 -0.55
CA ALA A 476 -27.16 8.11 -0.32
C ALA A 476 -26.52 8.37 1.05
N GLY A 477 -26.42 7.31 1.85
CA GLY A 477 -25.68 7.30 3.11
C GLY A 477 -24.61 6.22 3.12
N ILE A 478 -23.98 6.02 4.29
CA ILE A 478 -22.96 5.00 4.52
C ILE A 478 -23.42 3.61 4.05
N GLY A 479 -24.64 3.21 4.42
CA GLY A 479 -25.21 1.92 4.05
C GLY A 479 -25.39 1.75 2.54
N THR A 480 -25.75 2.83 1.80
CA THR A 480 -25.88 2.79 0.34
C THR A 480 -24.54 2.58 -0.34
N LEU A 481 -23.51 3.30 0.13
CA LEU A 481 -22.15 3.16 -0.40
C LEU A 481 -21.62 1.75 -0.14
N VAL A 482 -21.67 1.28 1.12
CA VAL A 482 -21.18 -0.05 1.49
C VAL A 482 -21.95 -1.15 0.76
N ALA A 483 -23.28 -1.05 0.64
CA ALA A 483 -24.07 -2.02 -0.11
C ALA A 483 -23.76 -2.02 -1.61
N THR A 484 -23.26 -0.93 -2.17
CA THR A 484 -22.80 -0.83 -3.56
C THR A 484 -21.40 -1.43 -3.72
N MET A 485 -20.52 -1.26 -2.74
CA MET A 485 -19.12 -1.70 -2.78
C MET A 485 -18.89 -3.13 -2.28
N LEU A 486 -19.79 -3.68 -1.47
CA LEU A 486 -19.66 -5.02 -0.91
C LEU A 486 -19.42 -6.11 -1.97
N PRO A 487 -20.13 -6.12 -3.12
CA PRO A 487 -19.83 -7.08 -4.18
C PRO A 487 -18.40 -6.97 -4.72
N TYR A 488 -17.85 -5.76 -4.85
CA TYR A 488 -16.46 -5.56 -5.29
C TYR A 488 -15.49 -6.13 -4.27
N SER A 489 -15.70 -5.81 -2.99
CA SER A 489 -14.84 -6.28 -1.90
C SER A 489 -14.78 -7.80 -1.83
N LEU A 490 -15.94 -8.47 -1.93
CA LEU A 490 -16.02 -9.93 -1.90
C LEU A 490 -15.36 -10.58 -3.12
N VAL A 491 -15.61 -10.05 -4.33
CA VAL A 491 -15.02 -10.61 -5.55
C VAL A 491 -13.52 -10.36 -5.61
N PHE A 492 -13.03 -9.21 -5.13
CA PHE A 492 -11.60 -8.94 -5.04
C PHE A 492 -10.95 -9.84 -4.01
N LEU A 493 -11.55 -9.99 -2.82
CA LEU A 493 -11.04 -10.89 -1.78
C LEU A 493 -10.89 -12.32 -2.32
N LEU A 494 -11.93 -12.85 -2.98
CA LEU A 494 -11.90 -14.21 -3.53
C LEU A 494 -10.92 -14.34 -4.71
N GLY A 495 -11.01 -13.44 -5.70
CA GLY A 495 -10.22 -13.51 -6.92
C GLY A 495 -8.74 -13.25 -6.68
N TRP A 496 -8.40 -12.28 -5.83
CA TRP A 496 -7.02 -11.95 -5.52
C TRP A 496 -6.38 -13.00 -4.60
N SER A 497 -7.13 -13.54 -3.63
CA SER A 497 -6.65 -14.67 -2.82
C SER A 497 -6.48 -15.95 -3.64
N ALA A 498 -7.37 -16.21 -4.61
CA ALA A 498 -7.23 -17.34 -5.53
C ALA A 498 -5.99 -17.19 -6.42
N MET A 499 -5.75 -15.98 -6.94
CA MET A 499 -4.52 -15.68 -7.69
C MET A 499 -3.28 -15.87 -6.81
N PHE A 500 -3.31 -15.43 -5.55
CA PHE A 500 -2.22 -15.64 -4.61
C PHE A 500 -1.97 -17.13 -4.35
N GLY A 501 -3.01 -17.92 -4.09
CA GLY A 501 -2.90 -19.37 -3.94
C GLY A 501 -2.34 -20.05 -5.18
N LEU A 502 -2.76 -19.63 -6.38
CA LEU A 502 -2.22 -20.12 -7.65
C LEU A 502 -0.74 -19.77 -7.82
N TRP A 503 -0.34 -18.56 -7.42
CA TRP A 503 1.05 -18.11 -7.47
C TRP A 503 1.97 -18.99 -6.62
N ILE A 504 1.52 -19.33 -5.41
CA ILE A 504 2.21 -20.23 -4.49
C ILE A 504 2.31 -21.63 -5.09
N TRP A 505 1.21 -22.14 -5.64
CA TRP A 505 1.17 -23.47 -6.23
C TRP A 505 2.08 -23.62 -7.45
N LEU A 506 2.25 -22.54 -8.23
CA LEU A 506 3.16 -22.49 -9.38
C LEU A 506 4.61 -22.16 -8.98
N GLU A 507 4.89 -21.94 -7.70
CA GLU A 507 6.21 -21.58 -7.16
C GLU A 507 6.85 -20.37 -7.87
N LEU A 508 6.02 -19.41 -8.29
CA LEU A 508 6.50 -18.25 -9.05
C LEU A 508 7.21 -17.24 -8.13
N PRO A 509 8.32 -16.62 -8.57
CA PRO A 509 8.95 -15.54 -7.83
C PRO A 509 7.99 -14.35 -7.70
N ILE A 510 7.94 -13.73 -6.53
CA ILE A 510 7.01 -12.62 -6.26
C ILE A 510 7.55 -11.29 -6.83
N GLY A 511 8.86 -11.19 -6.97
CA GLY A 511 9.58 -10.06 -7.51
C GLY A 511 11.04 -10.42 -7.84
N PRO A 512 11.83 -9.44 -8.30
CA PRO A 512 13.26 -9.62 -8.51
C PRO A 512 13.95 -9.98 -7.18
N ASP A 513 14.65 -11.12 -7.16
CA ASP A 513 15.34 -11.66 -5.97
C ASP A 513 14.44 -11.84 -4.74
N ALA A 514 13.15 -12.16 -4.96
CA ALA A 514 12.15 -12.34 -3.91
C ALA A 514 11.53 -13.76 -3.96
N PRO A 515 12.21 -14.77 -3.36
CA PRO A 515 11.71 -16.14 -3.33
C PRO A 515 10.48 -16.29 -2.41
N LEU A 516 9.76 -17.41 -2.53
CA LEU A 516 8.64 -17.74 -1.63
C LEU A 516 9.11 -18.25 -0.26
N THR A 517 10.29 -18.86 -0.23
CA THR A 517 10.82 -19.55 0.94
C THR A 517 11.92 -18.72 1.59
N TYR A 518 11.91 -18.71 2.91
CA TYR A 518 13.03 -18.24 3.72
C TYR A 518 13.91 -19.44 4.07
N ILE A 519 15.19 -19.35 3.73
CA ILE A 519 16.21 -20.32 4.12
C ILE A 519 17.13 -19.57 5.09
N PRO A 520 17.19 -19.98 6.38
CA PRO A 520 18.11 -19.38 7.33
C PRO A 520 19.54 -19.42 6.80
N ALA A 521 20.29 -18.34 6.97
CA ALA A 521 21.72 -18.35 6.70
C ALA A 521 22.36 -19.51 7.49
N ALA A 522 23.18 -20.33 6.82
CA ALA A 522 23.94 -21.36 7.51
C ALA A 522 24.78 -20.69 8.61
N PRO A 523 24.86 -21.25 9.83
CA PRO A 523 25.70 -20.67 10.87
C PRO A 523 27.10 -20.49 10.30
N ALA A 524 27.66 -19.28 10.45
CA ALA A 524 29.02 -19.00 10.02
C ALA A 524 29.91 -20.08 10.63
N ALA A 525 30.61 -20.83 9.77
CA ALA A 525 31.59 -21.80 10.25
C ALA A 525 32.64 -21.01 11.04
N GLU A 526 32.68 -21.23 12.36
CA GLU A 526 33.67 -20.64 13.27
C GLU A 526 35.11 -20.94 12.85
#